data_AF-X1AGV1-F1
#
_entry.id   AF-X1AGV1-F1
#
_cell.length_a   1.000
_cell.length_b   1.000
_cell.length_c   1.000
_cell.angle_alpha   90.00
_cell.angle_beta   90.00
_cell.angle_gamma   90.00
#
_symmetry.space_group_name_H-M   'P 1'
#
loop_
_entity.id
_entity.type
_entity.pdbx_description
1 polymer ?
#
loop_
_entity_poly.entity_id
_entity_poly.type
_entity_poly.pdbx_seq_one_letter_code
_entity_poly.pdbx_strand_id
1 'polypeptide(L)' 'MTQNRKIKVLVCKPGLDGHDRGAKILARALRDAGMEVIYTGIHQTPDDIVNTVIQEDPDAVMLSM' A
#
# COMPACT_ATOMS: atom_id res chain seq x y z
N MET A 1 8.39 24.61 10.10
CA MET A 1 7.56 23.66 10.87
C MET A 1 7.41 22.43 10.02
N THR A 2 8.25 21.40 10.21
CA THR A 2 8.02 20.09 9.61
C THR A 2 6.78 19.53 10.30
N GLN A 3 5.63 19.67 9.64
CA GLN A 3 4.40 19.02 10.07
C GLN A 3 4.69 17.53 10.21
N ASN A 4 4.38 16.97 11.38
CA ASN A 4 4.58 15.55 11.67
C ASN A 4 3.53 14.75 10.88
N ARG A 5 3.69 14.65 9.55
CA ARG A 5 2.77 13.89 8.70
C ARG A 5 2.97 12.41 8.94
N LYS A 6 1.87 11.67 9.00
CA LYS A 6 1.93 10.21 9.12
C LYS A 6 2.66 9.65 7.90
N ILE A 7 3.49 8.63 8.14
CA ILE A 7 4.10 7.85 7.06
C ILE A 7 2.95 7.20 6.29
N LYS A 8 2.89 7.43 4.97
CA LYS A 8 1.91 6.87 4.06
C LYS A 8 2.51 5.67 3.33
N VAL A 9 1.85 4.52 3.41
CA VAL A 9 2.28 3.28 2.77
C VAL A 9 1.22 2.79 1.80
N LEU A 10 1.61 2.54 0.55
CA LEU A 10 0.79 1.85 -0.43
C LEU A 10 1.08 0.34 -0.33
N VAL A 11 0.06 -0.47 -0.07
CA VAL A 11 0.13 -1.93 -0.06
C VAL A 11 -0.56 -2.45 -1.32
N CYS A 12 0.21 -3.11 -2.19
CA CYS A 12 -0.27 -3.55 -3.49
C CYS A 12 0.16 -4.96 -3.85
N LYS A 13 -0.64 -5.56 -4.74
CA LYS A 13 -0.51 -6.93 -5.21
C LYS A 13 -0.76 -6.99 -6.72
N PRO A 14 0.29 -6.85 -7.55
CA PRO A 14 0.13 -6.90 -9.00
C PRO A 14 -0.26 -8.27 -9.52
N GLY A 15 -1.01 -8.29 -10.62
CA GLY A 15 -1.31 -9.51 -11.37
C GLY A 15 -2.32 -10.45 -10.69
N LEU A 16 -2.32 -11.71 -11.10
CA LEU A 16 -3.38 -12.69 -10.75
C LEU A 16 -3.21 -13.37 -9.39
N ASP A 17 -2.23 -12.94 -8.60
CA ASP A 17 -1.98 -13.60 -7.31
C ASP A 17 -3.08 -13.25 -6.28
N GLY A 18 -3.82 -14.29 -5.86
CA GLY A 18 -4.89 -14.20 -4.88
C GLY A 18 -4.45 -14.35 -3.42
N HIS A 19 -3.16 -14.59 -3.14
CA HIS A 19 -2.65 -14.77 -1.77
C HIS A 19 -2.61 -13.45 -0.99
N ASP A 20 -3.76 -13.08 -0.45
CA ASP A 20 -3.97 -11.74 0.09
C ASP A 20 -3.89 -11.65 1.63
N ARG A 21 -3.85 -12.80 2.31
CA ARG A 21 -3.86 -12.84 3.78
C ARG A 21 -2.67 -12.08 4.39
N GLY A 22 -1.46 -12.26 3.85
CA GLY A 22 -0.26 -11.59 4.32
C GLY A 22 -0.34 -10.07 4.14
N ALA A 23 -0.74 -9.62 2.95
CA ALA A 23 -0.92 -8.20 2.64
C ALA A 23 -1.93 -7.54 3.57
N LYS A 24 -3.07 -8.18 3.83
CA LYS A 24 -4.10 -7.68 4.78
C LYS A 24 -3.59 -7.59 6.21
N ILE A 25 -2.86 -8.60 6.69
CA ILE A 25 -2.31 -8.60 8.05
C ILE A 25 -1.30 -7.45 8.21
N LEU A 26 -0.39 -7.29 7.26
CA LEU A 26 0.61 -6.23 7.32
C LEU A 26 -0.02 -4.85 7.16
N ALA A 27 -0.99 -4.68 6.25
CA ALA A 27 -1.74 -3.43 6.11
C ALA A 27 -2.43 -3.05 7.43
N ARG A 28 -2.98 -4.03 8.17
CA ARG A 28 -3.54 -3.79 9.50
C ARG A 28 -2.46 -3.39 10.51
N ALA A 29 -1.36 -4.12 10.57
CA ALA A 29 -0.27 -3.84 11.50
C ALA A 29 0.34 -2.45 11.29
N LEU A 30 0.50 -2.01 10.03
CA LEU A 30 0.97 -0.66 9.70
C LEU A 30 0.00 0.43 10.18
N ARG A 31 -1.31 0.21 10.04
CA ARG A 31 -2.33 1.14 10.59
C ARG A 31 -2.29 1.18 12.11
N ASP A 32 -2.17 0.03 12.77
CA ASP A 32 -2.06 -0.06 14.23
C ASP A 32 -0.77 0.63 14.74
N ALA A 33 0.29 0.68 13.92
CA ALA A 33 1.51 1.44 14.18
C ALA A 33 1.39 2.96 13.90
N GLY A 34 0.21 3.44 13.50
CA GLY A 34 -0.07 4.87 13.28
C GLY A 34 0.20 5.39 11.87
N MET A 35 0.53 4.52 10.92
CA MET A 35 0.73 4.88 9.52
C MET A 35 -0.59 5.10 8.79
N GLU A 36 -0.57 5.92 7.75
CA GLU A 36 -1.63 5.98 6.75
C GLU A 36 -1.41 4.86 5.74
N VAL A 37 -2.42 4.03 5.46
CA VAL A 37 -2.24 2.82 4.66
C VAL A 37 -3.33 2.70 3.60
N ILE A 38 -2.89 2.73 2.35
CA ILE A 38 -3.71 2.56 1.16
C ILE A 38 -3.51 1.13 0.66
N TYR A 39 -4.58 0.35 0.59
CA TYR A 39 -4.52 -1.02 0.10
C TYR A 39 -5.25 -1.10 -1.23
N THR A 40 -4.53 -1.46 -2.30
CA THR A 40 -5.06 -1.41 -3.68
C THR A 40 -5.96 -2.59 -4.04
N GLY A 41 -6.06 -3.60 -3.18
CA GLY A 41 -6.67 -4.87 -3.55
C GLY A 41 -5.73 -5.78 -4.36
N ILE A 42 -6.31 -6.88 -4.84
CA ILE A 42 -5.65 -7.85 -5.72
C ILE A 42 -5.99 -7.54 -7.19
N HIS A 43 -5.30 -8.19 -8.13
CA HIS A 43 -5.58 -8.09 -9.57
C HIS A 43 -5.36 -6.69 -10.16
N GLN A 44 -4.49 -5.89 -9.53
CA GLN A 44 -4.08 -4.60 -10.10
C GLN A 44 -3.02 -4.82 -11.18
N THR A 45 -3.06 -4.04 -12.25
CA THR A 45 -1.94 -4.03 -13.20
C THR A 45 -0.78 -3.20 -12.62
N PRO A 46 0.46 -3.42 -13.08
CA PRO A 46 1.57 -2.53 -12.71
C PRO A 46 1.27 -1.06 -13.02
N ASP A 47 0.59 -0.76 -14.13
CA ASP A 47 0.22 0.61 -14.52
C ASP A 47 -0.77 1.23 -13.54
N ASP A 48 -1.78 0.47 -13.07
CA ASP A 48 -2.72 0.93 -12.04
C ASP A 48 -1.98 1.28 -10.73
N ILE A 49 -1.02 0.44 -10.34
CA ILE A 49 -0.21 0.66 -9.13
C ILE A 49 0.63 1.92 -9.29
N VAL A 50 1.31 2.10 -10.43
CA VAL A 50 2.13 3.29 -10.71
C VAL A 50 1.26 4.56 -10.69
N ASN A 51 0.09 4.53 -11.33
CA ASN A 51 -0.85 5.65 -11.29
C ASN A 51 -1.29 5.98 -9.86
N THR A 52 -1.56 4.96 -9.05
CA THR A 52 -1.90 5.14 -7.63
C THR A 52 -0.74 5.75 -6.85
N VAL A 53 0.49 5.32 -7.07
CA VAL A 53 1.69 5.91 -6.44
C VAL A 53 1.81 7.39 -6.79
N ILE A 54 1.63 7.77 -8.05
CA ILE A 54 1.72 9.17 -8.50
C ILE A 54 0.62 10.03 -7.87
N GLN A 55 -0.60 9.51 -7.76
CA GLN A 55 -1.74 10.25 -7.21
C GLN A 55 -1.66 10.39 -5.68
N GLU A 56 -1.23 9.34 -5.00
CA GLU A 56 -1.26 9.27 -3.54
C GLU A 56 0.04 9.75 -2.88
N ASP A 57 1.14 9.82 -3.63
CA ASP A 57 2.47 10.23 -3.16
C ASP A 57 2.87 9.52 -1.83
N PRO A 58 2.89 8.17 -1.79
CA PRO A 58 3.23 7.42 -0.59
C PRO A 58 4.73 7.49 -0.30
N ASP A 59 5.10 7.40 0.98
CA ASP A 59 6.49 7.32 1.43
C ASP A 59 7.13 5.97 1.13
N ALA A 60 6.32 4.92 1.03
CA ALA A 60 6.77 3.57 0.74
C ALA A 60 5.71 2.75 0.00
N VAL A 61 6.19 1.78 -0.79
CA VAL A 61 5.35 0.79 -1.47
C VAL A 61 5.71 -0.60 -0.95
N MET A 62 4.70 -1.33 -0.45
CA MET A 62 4.80 -2.74 -0.09
C MET A 62 4.18 -3.59 -1.19
N LEU A 63 4.99 -4.49 -1.76
CA LEU A 63 4.56 -5.48 -2.74
C LEU A 63 4.43 -6.86 -2.08
N SER A 64 3.35 -7.58 -2.40
CA SER A 64 3.17 -8.98 -1.98
C SER A 64 2.88 -9.85 -3.20
N MET A 65 3.72 -10.86 -3.45
CA MET A 65 3.60 -11.85 -4.53
C MET A 65 3.46 -13.28 -4.00
#